data_AF-A0A0R1GYP4-F1
#
_entry.id   AF-A0A0R1GYP4-F1
#
_cell.length_a   1.000
_cell.length_b   1.000
_cell.length_c   1.000
_cell.angle_alpha   90.00
_cell.angle_beta   90.00
_cell.angle_gamma   90.00
#
_symmetry.space_group_name_H-M   'P 1'
#
loop_
_entity.id
_entity.type
_entity.pdbx_description
1 polymer ?
#
loop_
_entity_poly.entity_id
_entity_poly.type
_entity_poly.pdbx_seq_one_letter_code
_entity_poly.pdbx_strand_id
1 'polypeptide(L)' 'MTKRFLSEHNVEFEERNINQNPEYVSYLRDHGFQAVPVVEAQGLPAFYGFRPDQLTKIAG' A
#
# COMPACT_ATOMS: atom_id res chain seq x y z
N MET A 1 -6.56 -5.86 6.89
CA MET A 1 -6.90 -4.71 7.76
C MET A 1 -6.70 -3.38 7.03
N THR A 2 -5.57 -3.15 6.35
CA THR A 2 -5.32 -1.96 5.50
C THR A 2 -6.45 -1.64 4.51
N LYS A 3 -6.88 -2.62 3.71
CA LYS A 3 -7.93 -2.43 2.70
C LYS A 3 -9.28 -2.05 3.30
N ARG A 4 -9.66 -2.70 4.41
CA ARG A 4 -10.92 -2.40 5.12
C ARG A 4 -10.95 -0.96 5.61
N PHE A 5 -9.83 -0.49 6.17
CA PHE A 5 -9.70 0.89 6.62
C PHE A 5 -9.85 1.88 5.45
N LEU A 6 -9.15 1.66 4.33
CA LEU A 6 -9.27 2.54 3.16
C LEU A 6 -10.70 2.54 2.58
N SER A 7 -11.36 1.37 2.51
CA SER A 7 -12.76 1.27 2.07
C SER A 7 -13.73 1.98 3.01
N GLU A 8 -13.56 1.85 4.33
CA GLU A 8 -14.40 2.53 5.33
C GLU A 8 -14.29 4.05 5.23
N HIS A 9 -13.10 4.55 4.89
CA HIS A 9 -12.82 5.97 4.73
C HIS A 9 -13.09 6.49 3.30
N ASN A 10 -13.71 5.71 2.41
CA ASN A 10 -13.97 6.07 1.01
C ASN A 10 -12.72 6.54 0.25
N VAL A 11 -11.55 6.03 0.63
CA VAL A 11 -10.31 6.32 -0.08
C VAL A 11 -10.26 5.42 -1.32
N GLU A 12 -10.10 6.00 -2.51
CA GLU A 12 -9.81 5.24 -3.72
C GLU A 12 -8.42 4.61 -3.60
N PHE A 13 -8.35 3.28 -3.66
CA PHE A 13 -7.09 2.55 -3.68
C PHE A 13 -7.12 1.46 -4.75
N GLU A 14 -5.97 1.23 -5.36
CA GLU A 14 -5.78 0.13 -6.32
C GLU A 14 -5.11 -1.04 -5.58
N GLU A 15 -5.74 -2.22 -5.62
CA GLU A 15 -5.09 -3.42 -5.12
C GLU A 15 -4.22 -4.04 -6.21
N ARG A 16 -2.90 -4.02 -5.99
CA ARG A 16 -1.93 -4.71 -6.84
C ARG A 16 -1.42 -5.97 -6.16
N ASN A 17 -1.93 -7.13 -6.59
CA ASN A 17 -1.53 -8.41 -6.01
C ASN A 17 -0.33 -8.99 -6.77
N ILE A 18 0.81 -9.06 -6.08
CA ILE A 18 2.05 -9.61 -6.63
C ILE A 18 1.96 -11.11 -7.02
N ASN A 19 0.99 -11.85 -6.49
CA ASN A 19 0.77 -13.26 -6.87
C ASN A 19 0.07 -13.39 -8.23
N GLN A 20 -0.73 -12.40 -8.61
CA GLN A 20 -1.41 -12.37 -9.92
C GLN A 20 -0.53 -11.67 -10.96
N ASN A 21 0.19 -10.63 -10.55
CA ASN A 21 1.00 -9.78 -11.40
C ASN A 21 2.45 -9.78 -10.88
N PRO A 22 3.28 -10.75 -11.32
CA PRO A 22 4.66 -10.86 -10.87
C PRO A 22 5.54 -9.67 -11.27
N GLU A 23 5.10 -8.85 -12.24
CA GLU A 23 5.73 -7.57 -12.62
C GLU A 23 5.88 -6.61 -11.44
N TYR A 24 4.93 -6.62 -10.50
CA TYR A 24 4.99 -5.78 -9.31
C TYR A 24 6.06 -6.26 -8.33
N VAL A 25 6.49 -7.52 -8.35
CA VAL A 25 7.61 -8.00 -7.52
C VAL A 25 8.90 -7.31 -7.95
N SER A 26 9.11 -7.14 -9.26
CA SER A 26 10.25 -6.39 -9.79
C SER A 26 10.20 -4.93 -9.36
N TYR A 27 9.02 -4.30 -9.46
CA TYR A 27 8.80 -2.94 -8.97
C TYR A 27 9.14 -2.78 -7.47
N LEU A 28 8.65 -3.69 -6.63
CA LEU A 28 8.94 -3.67 -5.19
C LEU A 28 10.44 -3.81 -4.90
N ARG A 29 11.11 -4.70 -5.63
CA ARG A 29 12.56 -4.90 -5.51
C ARG A 29 13.34 -3.66 -5.93
N ASP A 30 12.97 -3.04 -7.05
CA ASP A 30 13.61 -1.82 -7.57
C ASP A 30 13.41 -0.62 -6.63
N HIS A 31 12.26 -0.54 -5.96
CA HIS A 31 12.00 0.46 -4.91
C HIS A 31 12.62 0.11 -3.54
N GLY A 32 13.29 -1.04 -3.42
CA GLY A 32 13.95 -1.45 -2.17
C GLY A 32 12.99 -1.92 -1.08
N PHE A 33 11.75 -2.23 -1.42
CA PHE A 33 10.80 -2.81 -0.49
C PHE A 33 11.12 -4.27 -0.23
N GLN A 34 11.34 -4.61 1.05
CA GLN A 34 11.72 -5.96 1.47
C GLN A 34 10.55 -6.77 2.04
N ALA A 35 9.39 -6.14 2.23
CA ALA A 35 8.22 -6.77 2.82
C ALA A 35 6.91 -6.23 2.23
N VAL A 36 5.89 -7.08 2.22
CA VAL A 36 4.51 -6.75 1.85
C VAL A 36 3.62 -6.80 3.10
N PRO A 37 2.49 -6.09 3.14
CA PRO A 37 1.91 -5.23 2.09
C PRO A 37 2.65 -3.89 1.94
N VAL A 38 2.76 -3.38 0.71
CA VAL A 38 3.25 -2.03 0.44
C VAL A 38 2.05 -1.14 0.13
N VAL A 39 2.07 0.06 0.69
CA VAL A 39 1.02 1.07 0.51
C VAL A 39 1.69 2.34 -0.01
N GLU A 40 1.21 2.79 -1.15
CA GLU A 40 1.64 4.03 -1.78
C GLU A 40 0.43 4.93 -1.84
N ALA A 41 0.59 6.16 -1.37
CA ALA A 41 -0.49 7.14 -1.35
C ALA A 41 0.03 8.47 -1.86
N GLN A 42 -0.82 9.18 -2.59
CA GLN A 42 -0.44 10.44 -3.21
C GLN A 42 -0.25 11.50 -2.12
N GLY A 43 0.97 12.06 -2.03
CA GLY A 43 1.33 13.02 -1.00
C GLY A 43 1.94 12.42 0.28
N LEU A 44 2.10 11.09 0.36
CA LEU A 44 2.79 10.41 1.46
C LEU A 44 3.92 9.52 0.94
N PRO A 45 5.02 9.38 1.70
CA PRO A 45 6.06 8.43 1.35
C PRO A 45 5.49 7.02 1.37
N ALA A 46 5.75 6.26 0.31
CA ALA A 46 5.42 4.86 0.22
C ALA A 46 6.01 4.10 1.41
N PHE A 47 5.20 3.26 2.05
CA PHE A 47 5.60 2.50 3.21
C PHE A 47 5.21 1.04 3.08
N TYR A 48 5.96 0.19 3.77
CA TYR A 48 5.72 -1.24 3.79
C TYR A 48 5.34 -1.72 5.19
N GLY A 49 4.55 -2.79 5.22
CA GLY A 49 3.96 -3.36 6.42
C GLY A 49 2.62 -2.71 6.82
N PHE A 50 2.02 -3.26 7.86
CA PHE A 50 0.78 -2.71 8.42
C PHE A 50 1.09 -1.54 9.36
N ARG A 51 0.85 -0.30 8.90
CA ARG A 51 1.08 0.92 9.66
C ARG A 51 -0.23 1.72 9.81
N PRO A 52 -0.96 1.56 10.92
CA PRO A 52 -2.22 2.28 11.13
C PRO A 52 -2.03 3.79 11.14
N ASP A 53 -0.94 4.30 11.72
CA ASP A 53 -0.67 5.74 11.80
C ASP A 53 -0.58 6.43 10.43
N GLN A 54 -0.02 5.74 9.43
CA GLN A 54 0.09 6.26 8.06
C GLN A 54 -1.23 6.12 7.32
N LEU A 55 -1.99 5.05 7.57
CA LEU A 55 -3.32 4.88 6.99
C LEU A 55 -4.28 5.97 7.43
N THR A 56 -4.25 6.36 8.70
CA THR A 56 -5.05 7.47 9.22
C THR A 56 -4.71 8.80 8.54
N LYS A 57 -3.47 9.00 8.07
CA LYS A 57 -3.10 10.21 7.30
C LYS A 57 -3.66 10.23 5.88
N ILE A 58 -3.91 9.07 5.28
CA ILE A 58 -4.51 8.97 3.93
C ILE A 58 -6.02 9.17 4.02
N ALA A 59 -6.61 8.72 5.12
CA ALA A 59 -8.04 8.69 5.37
C ALA A 59 -8.59 9.94 6.09
N GLY A 60 -7.72 10.88 6.46
CA GLY A 60 -8.03 12.03 7.31
C GLY A 60 -7.99 13.35 6.56
#